data_AF-K7MMY5-F1
#
_entry.id   AF-K7MMY5-F1
#
_cell.length_a   1.000
_cell.length_b   1.000
_cell.length_c   1.000
_cell.angle_alpha   90.00
_cell.angle_beta   90.00
_cell.angle_gamma   90.00
#
_symmetry.space_group_name_H-M   'P 1'
#
loop_
_entity.id
_entity.type
_entity.pdbx_description
1 polymer ?
#
loop_
_entity_poly.entity_id
_entity_poly.type
_entity_poly.pdbx_seq_one_letter_code
_entity_poly.pdbx_strand_id
1 'polypeptide(L)'
;MRLYDLRLLQRGVVQCYEGHVNSHTHMQISVDPSERFVMSGGEDCKLKLWSIKSGELLFEDKFSDSVISIVCYKTYGHSFKAEEENQYKHDSSQGAWLGSLEGLFYMCWL
;
A
#
# COMPACT_ATOMS: atom_id res chain seq x y z
N MET A 1 -5.96 11.60 -3.98
CA MET A 1 -5.24 11.60 -2.69
C MET A 1 -4.10 12.61 -2.75
N ARG A 2 -3.72 13.25 -1.63
CA ARG A 2 -2.68 14.29 -1.58
C ARG A 2 -1.70 14.01 -0.44
N LEU A 3 -0.41 14.17 -0.69
CA LEU A 3 0.67 14.10 0.30
C LEU A 3 1.04 15.51 0.75
N TYR A 4 1.27 15.69 2.06
CA TYR A 4 1.67 16.96 2.67
C TYR A 4 2.89 16.74 3.55
N ASP A 5 3.80 17.72 3.59
CA ASP A 5 4.91 17.76 4.55
C ASP A 5 4.60 18.80 5.62
N LEU A 6 4.27 18.33 6.83
CA LEU A 6 3.88 19.20 7.95
C LEU A 6 5.04 20.04 8.50
N ARG A 7 6.29 19.72 8.14
CA ARG A 7 7.46 20.55 8.50
C ARG A 7 7.57 21.77 7.59
N LEU A 8 6.96 21.71 6.41
CA LEU A 8 7.00 22.75 5.39
C LEU A 8 5.61 23.40 5.25
N LEU A 9 5.15 24.04 6.34
CA LEU A 9 3.80 24.63 6.42
C LEU A 9 3.44 25.59 5.27
N GLN A 10 4.44 26.17 4.60
CA GLN A 10 4.24 27.10 3.48
C GLN A 10 4.25 26.43 2.09
N ARG A 11 4.64 25.16 1.98
CA ARG A 11 4.88 24.51 0.68
C ARG A 11 3.62 23.95 0.02
N GLY A 12 2.51 23.85 0.74
CA GLY A 12 1.28 23.26 0.23
C GLY A 12 1.40 21.77 -0.04
N VAL A 13 0.79 21.29 -1.13
CA VAL A 13 0.77 19.87 -1.51
C VAL A 13 2.15 19.44 -2.02
N VAL A 14 2.67 18.32 -1.49
CA VAL A 14 3.93 17.73 -1.94
C VAL A 14 3.72 16.90 -3.20
N GLN A 15 2.69 16.05 -3.20
CA GLN A 15 2.33 15.19 -4.32
C GLN A 15 0.81 15.02 -4.41
N CYS A 16 0.31 14.85 -5.64
CA CYS A 16 -1.07 14.47 -5.95
C CYS A 16 -1.07 13.06 -6.56
N TYR A 17 -1.88 12.17 -5.99
CA TYR A 17 -2.14 10.83 -6.53
C TYR A 17 -3.58 10.80 -7.07
N GLU A 18 -3.71 10.91 -8.38
CA GLU A 18 -4.99 11.09 -9.08
C GLU A 18 -5.49 9.81 -9.74
N GLY A 19 -6.79 9.70 -9.97
CA GLY A 19 -7.37 8.64 -10.81
C GLY A 19 -8.23 7.59 -10.12
N HIS A 20 -8.45 7.68 -8.80
CA HIS A 20 -9.61 7.00 -8.19
C HIS A 20 -10.89 7.75 -8.53
N VAL A 21 -11.97 7.02 -8.78
CA VAL A 21 -13.32 7.58 -8.96
C VAL A 21 -14.16 7.24 -7.74
N ASN A 22 -14.50 8.24 -6.92
CA ASN A 22 -15.33 8.06 -5.72
C ASN A 22 -16.47 9.05 -5.67
N SER A 23 -17.61 8.59 -5.16
CA SER A 23 -18.79 9.36 -4.84
C SER A 23 -18.79 9.86 -3.38
N HIS A 24 -18.23 9.10 -2.44
CA HIS A 24 -18.05 9.50 -1.04
C HIS A 24 -16.57 9.50 -0.63
N THR A 25 -16.30 9.93 0.60
CA THR A 25 -14.95 10.21 1.09
C THR A 25 -14.21 9.00 1.65
N HIS A 26 -14.87 7.85 1.81
CA HIS A 26 -14.26 6.71 2.49
C HIS A 26 -13.36 5.91 1.52
N MET A 27 -12.06 6.16 1.60
CA MET A 27 -11.03 5.41 0.88
C MET A 27 -10.12 4.72 1.88
N GLN A 28 -9.74 3.49 1.58
CA GLN A 28 -8.67 2.84 2.32
C GLN A 28 -7.35 3.39 1.79
N ILE A 29 -6.51 3.92 2.68
CA ILE A 29 -5.16 4.40 2.36
C ILE A 29 -4.20 3.79 3.37
N SER A 30 -3.07 3.29 2.91
CA SER A 30 -2.04 2.74 3.79
C SER A 30 -0.65 2.99 3.22
N VAL A 31 0.33 3.10 4.10
CA VAL A 31 1.75 3.24 3.76
C VAL A 31 2.44 1.96 4.17
N ASP A 32 3.33 1.45 3.32
CA ASP A 32 4.09 0.25 3.63
C ASP A 32 5.12 0.50 4.75
N PRO A 33 5.59 -0.54 5.47
CA PRO A 33 6.52 -0.38 6.58
C PRO A 33 7.88 0.25 6.20
N SER A 34 8.28 0.20 4.92
CA SER A 34 9.51 0.82 4.45
C SER A 34 9.33 2.26 3.97
N GLU A 35 8.11 2.80 4.05
CA GLU A 35 7.74 4.17 3.65
C GLU A 35 8.13 4.50 2.20
N ARG A 36 8.05 3.51 1.31
CA ARG A 36 8.35 3.66 -0.12
C ARG A 36 7.12 3.68 -1.00
N PHE A 37 6.02 3.09 -0.53
CA PHE A 37 4.81 2.86 -1.28
C PHE A 37 3.56 3.32 -0.51
N VAL A 38 2.63 3.93 -1.23
CA VAL A 38 1.26 4.14 -0.75
C VAL A 38 0.35 3.18 -1.48
N MET A 39 -0.52 2.51 -0.76
CA MET A 39 -1.60 1.72 -1.32
C MET A 39 -2.93 2.40 -1.04
N SER A 40 -3.79 2.49 -2.06
CA SER A 40 -5.12 3.06 -1.94
C SER A 40 -6.18 2.18 -2.57
N GLY A 41 -7.33 2.03 -1.89
CA GLY A 41 -8.54 1.39 -2.39
C GLY A 41 -9.67 2.41 -2.51
N GLY A 42 -10.34 2.45 -3.67
CA GLY A 42 -11.44 3.37 -3.97
C GLY A 42 -12.79 2.68 -4.14
N GLU A 43 -13.84 3.49 -4.27
CA GLU A 43 -15.22 3.09 -4.63
C GLU A 43 -15.34 2.65 -6.10
N ASP A 44 -14.33 2.93 -6.92
CA ASP A 44 -14.12 2.29 -8.22
C ASP A 44 -13.71 0.81 -8.11
N CYS A 45 -13.62 0.27 -6.89
CA CYS A 45 -13.18 -1.08 -6.52
C CYS A 45 -11.75 -1.39 -6.99
N LYS A 46 -10.99 -0.36 -7.38
CA LYS A 46 -9.59 -0.51 -7.77
C LYS A 46 -8.70 -0.38 -6.57
N LEU A 47 -7.63 -1.17 -6.56
CA LEU A 47 -6.46 -0.95 -5.75
C LEU A 47 -5.41 -0.24 -6.61
N LYS A 48 -4.77 0.78 -6.05
CA LYS A 48 -3.63 1.46 -6.67
C LYS A 48 -2.44 1.46 -5.73
N LEU A 49 -1.26 1.18 -6.27
CA LEU A 49 0.02 1.27 -5.58
C LEU A 49 0.84 2.40 -6.19
N TRP A 50 1.34 3.28 -5.35
CA TRP A 50 2.07 4.49 -5.74
C TRP A 50 3.47 4.45 -5.17
N SER A 51 4.46 4.94 -5.92
CA SER A 51 5.74 5.32 -5.34
C SER A 51 5.58 6.61 -4.53
N ILE A 52 5.97 6.60 -3.25
CA ILE A 52 6.03 7.83 -2.44
C ILE A 52 7.09 8.78 -3.00
N LYS A 53 8.21 8.24 -3.48
CA LYS A 53 9.33 9.07 -3.94
C LYS A 53 9.02 9.78 -5.25
N SER A 54 8.58 9.03 -6.28
CA SER A 54 8.34 9.61 -7.61
C SER A 54 6.92 10.14 -7.79
N GLY A 55 5.96 9.68 -7.00
CA GLY A 55 4.54 9.96 -7.21
C GLY A 55 3.89 9.08 -8.29
N GLU A 56 4.66 8.19 -8.92
CA GLU A 56 4.17 7.37 -10.03
C GLU A 56 3.22 6.27 -9.57
N LEU A 57 2.20 6.01 -10.40
CA LEU A 57 1.37 4.82 -10.30
C LEU A 57 2.19 3.61 -10.75
N LEU A 58 2.48 2.70 -9.82
CA LEU A 58 3.27 1.51 -10.08
C LEU A 58 2.39 0.33 -10.49
N PHE A 59 1.17 0.27 -9.94
CA PHE A 59 0.26 -0.83 -10.14
C PHE A 59 -1.19 -0.37 -9.93
N GLU A 60 -2.09 -0.89 -10.76
CA GLU A 60 -3.53 -0.73 -10.64
C GLU A 60 -4.18 -2.07 -10.96
N ASP A 61 -5.07 -2.55 -10.09
CA ASP A 61 -5.83 -3.77 -10.32
C ASP A 61 -7.17 -3.76 -9.58
N LYS A 62 -8.09 -4.61 -10.01
CA LYS A 62 -9.41 -4.82 -9.40
C LYS A 62 -9.48 -6.26 -8.88
N PHE A 63 -9.05 -6.44 -7.64
CA PHE A 63 -9.09 -7.75 -6.97
C PHE A 63 -10.52 -8.20 -6.58
N SER A 64 -11.46 -7.26 -6.51
CA SER A 64 -12.79 -7.47 -5.93
C SER A 64 -13.81 -6.54 -6.60
N ASP A 65 -15.06 -6.95 -6.70
CA ASP A 65 -16.20 -6.11 -7.11
C ASP A 65 -16.71 -5.21 -5.96
N SER A 66 -16.13 -5.34 -4.77
CA SER A 66 -16.31 -4.49 -3.60
C SER A 66 -15.05 -3.70 -3.20
N VAL A 67 -15.24 -2.62 -2.44
CA VAL A 67 -14.14 -1.76 -1.95
C VAL A 67 -13.21 -2.54 -1.02
N ILE A 68 -11.90 -2.41 -1.23
CA ILE A 68 -10.89 -2.94 -0.30
C ILE A 68 -11.01 -2.21 1.03
N SER A 69 -11.32 -2.96 2.09
CA SER A 69 -11.60 -2.43 3.43
C SER A 69 -10.41 -2.53 4.39
N ILE A 70 -9.44 -3.39 4.09
CA ILE A 70 -8.27 -3.61 4.94
C ILE A 70 -7.03 -3.95 4.10
N VAL A 71 -5.88 -3.45 4.57
CA VAL A 71 -4.55 -3.77 4.04
C VAL A 71 -3.66 -4.17 5.21
N CYS A 72 -2.99 -5.31 5.11
CA CYS A 72 -2.06 -5.81 6.11
C CYS A 72 -0.74 -6.19 5.43
N TYR A 73 0.30 -5.40 5.64
CA TYR A 73 1.61 -5.62 5.04
C TYR A 73 2.32 -6.83 5.64
N LYS A 74 3.05 -7.57 4.79
CA LYS A 74 4.05 -8.53 5.24
C LYS A 74 5.13 -7.76 5.98
N THR A 75 5.24 -7.97 7.28
CA THR A 75 6.36 -7.45 8.07
C THR A 75 7.45 -8.51 8.13
N TYR A 76 8.70 -8.09 7.93
CA TYR A 76 9.82 -8.93 8.31
C TYR A 76 9.91 -8.89 9.82
N GLY A 77 9.68 -10.04 10.46
CA GLY A 77 10.00 -10.18 11.87
C GLY A 77 11.46 -9.79 12.02
N HIS A 78 11.73 -8.71 12.75
CA HIS A 78 13.08 -8.37 13.20
C HIS A 78 13.47 -9.51 14.15
N SER A 79 13.97 -10.61 13.59
CA SER A 79 14.49 -11.72 14.35
C SER A 79 15.67 -11.16 15.14
N PHE A 80 15.43 -10.90 16.41
CA PHE A 80 16.48 -10.69 17.39
C PHE A 80 17.35 -11.93 17.35
N LYS A 81 18.57 -11.78 16.83
CA LYS A 81 19.73 -12.68 16.97
C LYS A 81 19.42 -13.98 17.72
N ALA A 82 19.01 -15.01 16.99
CA ALA A 82 19.21 -16.38 17.39
C ALA A 82 20.08 -17.01 16.31
N GLU A 83 21.21 -17.51 16.77
CA GLU A 83 22.22 -18.24 16.04
C GLU A 83 21.61 -19.50 15.39
N GLU A 84 22.36 -20.06 14.44
CA GLU A 84 22.21 -21.43 13.89
C GLU A 84 21.24 -21.64 12.71
N GLU A 85 21.89 -21.75 11.54
CA GLU A 85 21.66 -22.80 10.54
C GLU A 85 20.21 -23.08 10.15
N ASN A 86 19.62 -22.18 9.36
CA ASN A 86 18.60 -22.61 8.41
C ASN A 86 18.67 -21.78 7.13
N GLN A 87 19.09 -22.45 6.07
CA GLN A 87 19.31 -21.94 4.72
C GLN A 87 17.97 -21.72 3.98
N TYR A 88 17.01 -21.03 4.60
CA TYR A 88 15.82 -20.55 3.89
C TYR A 88 16.16 -19.20 3.27
N LYS A 89 16.18 -19.16 1.93
CA LYS A 89 16.31 -17.90 1.17
C LYS A 89 15.24 -16.95 1.68
N HIS A 90 15.68 -15.89 2.35
CA HIS A 90 14.79 -14.85 2.84
C HIS A 90 14.09 -14.24 1.63
N ASP A 91 12.79 -14.51 1.48
CA ASP A 91 11.98 -13.96 0.41
C ASP A 91 11.88 -12.45 0.63
N SER A 92 12.69 -11.70 -0.11
CA SER A 92 12.78 -10.23 -0.06
C SER A 92 11.56 -9.53 -0.65
N SER A 93 10.54 -10.30 -1.05
CA SER A 93 9.36 -9.77 -1.67
C SER A 93 8.54 -8.88 -0.75
N GLN A 94 8.04 -7.79 -1.31
CA GLN A 94 7.05 -6.95 -0.66
C GLN A 94 5.66 -7.43 -1.05
N GLY A 95 4.80 -7.50 -0.04
CA GLY A 95 3.43 -7.89 -0.26
C GLY A 95 2.52 -7.49 0.88
N ALA A 96 1.22 -7.57 0.63
CA ALA A 96 0.18 -7.32 1.60
C ALA A 96 -1.01 -8.24 1.38
N TRP A 97 -1.66 -8.59 2.49
CA TRP A 97 -3.01 -9.13 2.47
C TRP A 97 -4.01 -7.97 2.31
N LEU A 98 -4.97 -8.17 1.42
CA LEU A 98 -6.04 -7.23 1.09
C LEU A 98 -7.36 -7.91 1.46
N GLY A 99 -8.22 -7.22 2.20
CA GLY A 99 -9.56 -7.72 2.50
C GLY A 99 -10.63 -6.87 1.85
N SER A 100 -11.67 -7.54 1.37
CA SER A 100 -12.89 -6.93 0.85
C SER A 100 -14.12 -7.69 1.36
N LEU A 101 -15.32 -7.29 0.93
CA LEU A 101 -16.54 -8.04 1.24
C LEU A 101 -16.52 -9.45 0.63
N GLU A 102 -15.79 -9.64 -0.47
CA GLU A 102 -15.75 -10.89 -1.24
C GLU A 102 -14.69 -11.87 -0.74
N GLY A 103 -13.68 -11.40 0.00
CA GLY A 103 -12.66 -12.29 0.56
C GLY A 103 -11.34 -11.62 0.90
N LEU A 104 -10.33 -12.48 1.06
CA LEU A 104 -8.95 -12.11 1.33
C LEU A 104 -8.09 -12.43 0.10
N PHE A 105 -7.25 -11.48 -0.28
CA PHE A 105 -6.36 -11.56 -1.43
C PHE A 105 -4.93 -11.28 -0.96
N TYR A 106 -3.94 -11.93 -1.56
CA TYR A 106 -2.53 -11.62 -1.31
C TYR A 106 -1.93 -11.00 -2.56
N MET A 107 -1.33 -9.83 -2.41
CA MET A 107 -0.62 -9.13 -3.49
C MET A 107 0.86 -9.03 -3.15
N CYS A 108 1.71 -9.33 -4.12
CA CYS A 108 3.16 -9.17 -4.08
C CYS A 108 3.59 -8.32 -5.28
N TRP A 109 4.49 -7.35 -5.08
CA TRP A 109 4.84 -6.36 -6.14
C TRP A 109 6.33 -6.13 -6.35
N LEU A 110 7.19 -6.68 -5.50
CA LEU A 110 8.65 -6.74 -5.58
C LEU A 110 9.10 -7.99 -4.83
#